data_AF-A0A257VU85-F1
#
_entry.id   AF-A0A257VU85-F1
#
_cell.length_a   1.000
_cell.length_b   1.000
_cell.length_c   1.000
_cell.angle_alpha   90.00
_cell.angle_beta   90.00
_cell.angle_gamma   90.00
#
_symmetry.space_group_name_H-M   'P 1'
#
loop_
_entity.id
_entity.type
_entity.pdbx_description
1 polymer ?
#
loop_
_entity_poly.entity_id
_entity_poly.type
_entity_poly.pdbx_seq_one_letter_code
_entity_poly.pdbx_strand_id
1 'polypeptide(L)'
;MKLTISKENYLKAIAEAAAEGEVVITASLARWLQVSPAAATMALQRLKRDKLVQLTKEGRVSLTGDGRRIAERVLYRHHLIERMLSEVFGMEWYKVHDEAEQLEHAVSEAFEARLREVLGPGTACPHGIIVGADSPGDRRERGWMLLSDVQEPSELVVVSVYERDRRLLEFLENLGLRPGAGFRWLSQNYDETMVLFTGLPTCSRARTKHWPTELALRL
;
A
#
# COMPACT_ATOMS: atom_id res chain seq x y z
N MET A 1 3.60 16.98 22.33
CA MET A 1 3.72 15.58 22.81
C MET A 1 4.66 14.85 21.86
N LYS A 2 5.70 14.18 22.33
CA LYS A 2 6.55 13.35 21.47
C LYS A 2 5.79 12.05 21.18
N LEU A 3 5.46 11.78 19.92
CA LEU A 3 4.87 10.51 19.50
C LEU A 3 5.93 9.41 19.63
N THR A 4 5.50 8.22 20.02
CA THR A 4 6.37 7.04 20.02
C THR A 4 6.18 6.30 18.71
N ILE A 5 7.22 5.60 18.25
CA ILE A 5 7.17 4.73 17.05
C ILE A 5 5.92 3.84 17.09
N SER A 6 5.69 3.16 18.20
CA SER A 6 4.48 2.35 18.38
C SER A 6 3.18 3.10 18.07
N LYS A 7 3.00 4.36 18.51
CA LYS A 7 1.78 5.11 18.22
C LYS A 7 1.67 5.43 16.73
N GLU A 8 2.77 5.80 16.09
CA GLU A 8 2.80 6.07 14.65
C GLU A 8 2.36 4.83 13.85
N ASN A 9 2.91 3.64 14.18
CA ASN A 9 2.59 2.38 13.48
C ASN A 9 1.11 2.02 13.62
N TYR A 10 0.51 2.21 14.80
CA TYR A 10 -0.94 2.00 14.95
C TYR A 10 -1.75 2.98 14.12
N LEU A 11 -1.41 4.27 14.13
CA LEU A 11 -2.15 5.28 13.37
C LEU A 11 -2.05 5.04 11.86
N LYS A 12 -0.84 4.69 11.39
CA LYS A 12 -0.55 4.28 10.01
C LYS A 12 -1.41 3.06 9.61
N ALA A 13 -1.34 1.97 10.38
CA ALA A 13 -2.10 0.76 10.12
C ALA A 13 -3.63 0.98 10.09
N ILE A 14 -4.16 1.83 10.98
CA ILE A 14 -5.59 2.19 10.96
C ILE A 14 -5.93 2.99 9.69
N ALA A 15 -5.07 3.93 9.27
CA ALA A 15 -5.31 4.73 8.07
C ALA A 15 -5.29 3.89 6.79
N GLU A 16 -4.33 2.97 6.67
CA GLU A 16 -4.19 2.11 5.49
C GLU A 16 -5.36 1.15 5.36
N ALA A 17 -5.75 0.48 6.44
CA ALA A 17 -6.93 -0.39 6.45
C ALA A 17 -8.21 0.40 6.11
N ALA A 18 -8.35 1.62 6.63
CA ALA A 18 -9.49 2.47 6.29
C ALA A 18 -9.48 2.90 4.81
N ALA A 19 -8.32 3.12 4.21
CA ALA A 19 -8.18 3.44 2.79
C ALA A 19 -8.58 2.27 1.88
N GLU A 20 -8.41 1.03 2.35
CA GLU A 20 -8.91 -0.17 1.66
C GLU A 20 -10.37 -0.49 2.00
N GLY A 21 -11.05 0.35 2.78
CA GLY A 21 -12.44 0.15 3.18
C GLY A 21 -12.64 -0.94 4.24
N GLU A 22 -11.57 -1.40 4.89
CA GLU A 22 -11.63 -2.43 5.91
C GLU A 22 -12.16 -1.90 7.25
N VAL A 23 -12.91 -2.75 7.96
CA VAL A 23 -13.34 -2.47 9.32
C VAL A 23 -12.20 -2.79 10.29
N VAL A 24 -11.64 -1.74 10.89
CA VAL A 24 -10.53 -1.89 11.84
C VAL A 24 -11.03 -2.32 13.21
N ILE A 25 -10.50 -3.44 13.71
CA ILE A 25 -10.72 -3.95 15.06
C ILE A 25 -9.39 -4.27 15.74
N THR A 26 -9.38 -4.32 17.08
CA THR A 26 -8.17 -4.60 17.88
C THR A 26 -7.47 -5.90 17.47
N ALA A 27 -8.24 -6.96 17.17
CA ALA A 27 -7.68 -8.24 16.76
C ALA A 27 -6.93 -8.16 15.42
N SER A 28 -7.44 -7.37 14.47
CA SER A 28 -6.76 -7.14 13.19
C SER A 28 -5.47 -6.37 13.36
N LEU A 29 -5.48 -5.30 14.18
CA LEU A 29 -4.28 -4.53 14.48
C LEU A 29 -3.20 -5.36 15.20
N ALA A 30 -3.59 -6.26 16.11
CA ALA A 30 -2.64 -7.16 16.77
C ALA A 30 -1.94 -8.08 15.76
N ARG A 31 -2.70 -8.61 14.78
CA ARG A 31 -2.19 -9.46 13.71
C ARG A 31 -1.25 -8.71 12.77
N TRP A 32 -1.70 -7.57 12.24
CA TRP A 32 -0.94 -6.78 11.26
C TRP A 32 0.37 -6.24 11.83
N LEU A 33 0.35 -5.79 13.09
CA LEU A 33 1.54 -5.27 13.77
C LEU A 33 2.33 -6.35 14.51
N GLN A 34 1.93 -7.63 14.38
CA GLN A 34 2.58 -8.78 15.00
C GLN A 34 2.84 -8.62 16.52
N VAL A 35 1.84 -8.12 17.25
CA VAL A 35 1.90 -7.97 18.70
C VAL A 35 0.83 -8.82 19.41
N SER A 36 0.98 -9.01 20.72
CA SER A 36 -0.05 -9.70 21.50
C SER A 36 -1.38 -8.90 21.55
N PRO A 37 -2.54 -9.57 21.65
CA PRO A 37 -3.83 -8.90 21.81
C PRO A 37 -3.88 -7.93 23.01
N ALA A 38 -3.19 -8.28 24.10
CA ALA A 38 -3.07 -7.44 25.29
C ALA A 38 -2.27 -6.16 25.00
N ALA A 39 -1.15 -6.27 24.27
CA ALA A 39 -0.35 -5.11 23.87
C ALA A 39 -1.15 -4.17 22.96
N ALA A 40 -1.89 -4.72 21.99
CA ALA A 40 -2.75 -3.93 21.11
C ALA A 40 -3.86 -3.20 21.87
N THR A 41 -4.51 -3.87 22.82
CA THR A 41 -5.53 -3.25 23.68
C THR A 41 -4.95 -2.08 24.47
N MET A 42 -3.79 -2.25 25.10
CA MET A 42 -3.14 -1.18 25.86
C MET A 42 -2.71 -0.01 24.96
N ALA A 43 -2.21 -0.29 23.75
CA ALA A 43 -1.84 0.74 22.79
C ALA A 43 -3.06 1.58 22.34
N LEU A 44 -4.18 0.93 22.02
CA LEU A 44 -5.42 1.60 21.66
C LEU A 44 -6.01 2.42 22.81
N GLN A 45 -5.93 1.92 24.05
CA GLN A 45 -6.33 2.70 25.23
C GLN A 45 -5.51 3.98 25.38
N ARG A 46 -4.19 3.90 25.16
CA ARG A 46 -3.32 5.10 25.17
C ARG A 46 -3.67 6.06 24.05
N LEU A 47 -3.86 5.58 22.82
CA LEU A 47 -4.26 6.42 21.69
C LEU A 47 -5.62 7.09 21.92
N LYS A 48 -6.59 6.38 22.53
CA LYS A 48 -7.89 6.93 22.88
C LYS A 48 -7.78 8.03 23.94
N ARG A 49 -7.00 7.78 25.00
CA ARG A 49 -6.71 8.78 26.04
C ARG A 49 -6.08 10.03 25.47
N ASP A 50 -5.18 9.86 24.50
CA ASP A 50 -4.51 10.96 23.80
C ASP A 50 -5.38 11.58 22.70
N LYS A 51 -6.66 11.17 22.58
CA LYS A 51 -7.66 11.64 21.62
C LYS A 51 -7.28 11.47 20.16
N LEU A 52 -6.47 10.46 19.83
CA LEU A 52 -6.05 10.18 18.46
C LEU A 52 -6.98 9.18 17.75
N VAL A 53 -7.64 8.29 18.51
CA VAL A 53 -8.58 7.30 17.99
C VAL A 53 -9.91 7.33 18.74
N GLN A 54 -10.96 6.83 18.09
CA GLN A 54 -12.26 6.53 18.69
C GLN A 54 -12.52 5.02 18.63
N LEU A 55 -13.24 4.52 19.63
CA LEU A 55 -13.69 3.13 19.69
C LEU A 55 -15.21 3.11 19.84
N THR A 56 -15.89 2.39 18.96
CA THR A 56 -17.35 2.16 19.07
C THR A 56 -17.66 1.10 20.13
N LYS A 57 -18.95 0.94 20.48
CA LYS A 57 -19.39 -0.10 21.43
C LYS A 57 -19.11 -1.51 20.90
N GLU A 58 -19.12 -1.66 19.58
CA GLU A 58 -18.87 -2.90 18.84
C GLU A 58 -17.36 -3.17 18.65
N GLY A 59 -16.48 -2.34 19.22
CA GLY A 59 -15.03 -2.54 19.15
C GLY A 59 -14.38 -2.08 17.84
N ARG A 60 -15.09 -1.32 17.00
CA ARG A 60 -14.52 -0.72 15.79
C ARG A 60 -13.64 0.47 16.17
N VAL A 61 -12.47 0.56 15.54
CA VAL A 61 -11.48 1.62 15.77
C VAL A 61 -11.51 2.58 14.57
N SER A 62 -11.53 3.88 14.83
CA SER A 62 -11.38 4.90 13.79
C SER A 62 -10.45 6.02 14.23
N LEU A 63 -9.81 6.68 13.26
CA LEU A 63 -8.98 7.86 13.53
C LEU A 63 -9.87 9.08 13.81
N THR A 64 -9.47 9.88 14.80
CA THR A 64 -9.93 11.26 14.92
C THR A 64 -9.28 12.15 13.86
N GLY A 65 -9.70 13.42 13.74
CA GLY A 65 -9.00 14.39 12.88
C GLY A 65 -7.52 14.53 13.23
N ASP A 66 -7.16 14.55 14.52
CA ASP A 66 -5.77 14.64 14.97
C ASP A 66 -4.97 13.38 14.64
N GLY A 67 -5.56 12.20 14.90
CA GLY A 67 -4.95 10.91 14.55
C GLY A 67 -4.73 10.76 13.05
N ARG A 68 -5.70 11.23 12.24
CA ARG A 68 -5.60 11.22 10.78
C ARG A 68 -4.45 12.08 10.28
N ARG A 69 -4.32 13.32 10.75
CA ARG A 69 -3.22 14.20 10.38
C ARG A 69 -1.84 13.60 10.67
N ILE A 70 -1.72 12.89 11.80
CA ILE A 70 -0.48 12.20 12.15
C ILE A 70 -0.23 11.01 11.22
N ALA A 71 -1.25 10.18 10.98
CA ALA A 71 -1.15 9.03 10.09
C ALA A 71 -0.76 9.46 8.65
N GLU A 72 -1.41 10.49 8.12
CA GLU A 72 -1.10 11.05 6.79
C GLU A 72 0.35 11.52 6.69
N ARG A 73 0.88 12.17 7.74
CA ARG A 73 2.30 12.57 7.78
C ARG A 73 3.23 11.37 7.76
N VAL A 74 2.93 10.32 8.52
CA VAL A 74 3.75 9.08 8.55
C VAL A 74 3.70 8.38 7.19
N LEU A 75 2.51 8.21 6.61
CA LEU A 75 2.32 7.62 5.28
C LEU A 75 3.04 8.41 4.20
N TYR A 76 2.97 9.74 4.25
CA TYR A 76 3.66 10.59 3.29
C TYR A 76 5.17 10.45 3.40
N ARG A 77 5.72 10.35 4.61
CA ARG A 77 7.14 10.08 4.82
C ARG A 77 7.55 8.71 4.29
N HIS A 78 6.78 7.67 4.60
CA HIS A 78 7.01 6.32 4.08
C HIS A 78 7.10 6.34 2.55
N HIS A 79 6.11 6.96 1.90
CA HIS A 79 6.05 7.13 0.45
C HIS A 79 7.28 7.86 -0.12
N LEU A 80 7.74 8.94 0.51
CA LEU A 80 8.97 9.63 0.06
C LEU A 80 10.21 8.74 0.16
N ILE A 81 10.29 7.89 1.19
CA ILE A 81 11.41 6.96 1.36
C ILE A 81 11.35 5.86 0.31
N GLU A 82 10.19 5.25 0.05
CA GLU A 82 10.02 4.27 -1.03
C GLU A 82 10.44 4.85 -2.39
N ARG A 83 10.01 6.08 -2.68
CA ARG A 83 10.39 6.81 -3.89
C ARG A 83 11.90 7.09 -3.94
N MET A 84 12.52 7.51 -2.85
CA MET A 84 13.97 7.69 -2.80
C MET A 84 14.71 6.37 -3.06
N LEU A 85 14.35 5.29 -2.37
CA LEU A 85 15.00 3.98 -2.49
C LEU A 85 14.95 3.47 -3.93
N SER A 86 13.83 3.65 -4.61
CA SER A 86 13.63 3.23 -6.00
C SER A 86 14.21 4.21 -7.02
N GLU A 87 13.79 5.47 -7.01
CA GLU A 87 14.10 6.46 -8.05
C GLU A 87 15.55 6.95 -7.98
N VAL A 88 16.13 7.03 -6.78
CA VAL A 88 17.48 7.57 -6.57
C VAL A 88 18.50 6.44 -6.42
N PHE A 89 18.18 5.41 -5.63
CA PHE A 89 19.12 4.31 -5.37
C PHE A 89 18.93 3.10 -6.29
N GLY A 90 17.86 3.06 -7.09
CA GLY A 90 17.62 1.96 -8.02
C GLY A 90 17.31 0.63 -7.31
N MET A 91 16.84 0.68 -6.07
CA MET A 91 16.45 -0.52 -5.32
C MET A 91 15.24 -1.17 -5.97
N GLU A 92 15.19 -2.50 -5.95
CA GLU A 92 14.12 -3.25 -6.58
C GLU A 92 12.78 -2.99 -5.86
N TRP A 93 11.72 -2.69 -6.62
CA TRP A 93 10.43 -2.27 -6.09
C TRP A 93 9.85 -3.26 -5.07
N TYR A 94 10.02 -4.57 -5.28
CA TYR A 94 9.57 -5.60 -4.35
C TYR A 94 10.32 -5.65 -3.00
N LYS A 95 11.37 -4.84 -2.80
CA LYS A 95 12.12 -4.72 -1.54
C LYS A 95 11.95 -3.37 -0.85
N VAL A 96 11.46 -2.34 -1.55
CA VAL A 96 11.52 -0.96 -1.02
C VAL A 96 10.62 -0.76 0.21
N HIS A 97 9.49 -1.47 0.28
CA HIS A 97 8.57 -1.36 1.40
C HIS A 97 9.21 -1.79 2.74
N ASP A 98 9.84 -2.96 2.77
CA ASP A 98 10.52 -3.51 3.95
C ASP A 98 11.61 -2.56 4.48
N GLU A 99 12.33 -1.91 3.57
CA GLU A 99 13.39 -0.97 3.92
C GLU A 99 12.81 0.38 4.38
N ALA A 100 11.75 0.85 3.72
CA ALA A 100 11.07 2.09 4.10
C ALA A 100 10.43 2.02 5.50
N GLU A 101 9.84 0.88 5.89
CA GLU A 101 9.34 0.62 7.25
C GLU A 101 10.42 0.80 8.33
N GLN A 102 11.67 0.42 8.04
CA GLN A 102 12.77 0.56 8.98
C GLN A 102 13.26 2.01 9.08
N LEU A 103 13.24 2.74 7.97
CA LEU A 103 13.80 4.09 7.87
C LEU A 103 12.83 5.19 8.30
N GLU A 104 11.51 4.99 8.16
CA GLU A 104 10.50 6.06 8.33
C GLU A 104 10.48 6.71 9.72
N HIS A 105 10.91 6.00 10.76
CA HIS A 105 10.98 6.53 12.11
C HIS A 105 12.32 7.21 12.44
N ALA A 106 13.34 7.02 11.61
CA ALA A 106 14.68 7.58 11.79
C ALA A 106 14.89 8.89 11.00
N VAL A 107 14.01 9.18 10.04
CA VAL A 107 14.11 10.35 9.17
C VAL A 107 13.73 11.64 9.91
N SER A 108 14.60 12.65 9.80
CA SER A 108 14.35 14.00 10.31
C SER A 108 13.47 14.83 9.36
N GLU A 109 12.81 15.86 9.91
CA GLU A 109 12.01 16.81 9.10
C GLU A 109 12.84 17.53 8.03
N ALA A 110 14.11 17.84 8.32
CA ALA A 110 15.02 18.48 7.37
C ALA A 110 15.34 17.55 6.19
N PHE A 111 15.57 16.26 6.47
CA PHE A 111 15.79 15.25 5.42
C PHE A 111 14.52 15.03 4.60
N GLU A 112 13.35 14.92 5.24
CA GLU A 112 12.05 14.80 4.57
C GLU A 112 11.76 16.00 3.65
N ALA A 113 12.10 17.23 4.09
CA ALA A 113 12.00 18.42 3.25
C ALA A 113 12.92 18.33 2.03
N ARG A 114 14.17 17.87 2.21
CA ARG A 114 15.10 17.70 1.10
C ARG A 114 14.65 16.63 0.11
N LEU A 115 14.06 15.53 0.59
CA LEU A 115 13.48 14.51 -0.28
C LEU A 115 12.37 15.08 -1.17
N ARG A 116 11.47 15.90 -0.62
CA ARG A 116 10.43 16.56 -1.41
C ARG A 116 10.99 17.43 -2.52
N GLU A 117 12.06 18.16 -2.25
CA GLU A 117 12.71 19.00 -3.27
C GLU A 117 13.36 18.17 -4.38
N VAL A 118 14.03 17.07 -4.01
CA VAL A 118 14.73 16.20 -4.96
C VAL A 118 13.76 15.37 -5.81
N LEU A 119 12.72 14.81 -5.19
CA LEU A 119 11.75 13.94 -5.84
C LEU A 119 10.66 14.71 -6.60
N GLY A 120 10.52 16.01 -6.34
CA GLY A 120 9.52 16.85 -6.98
C GLY A 120 8.07 16.53 -6.55
N PRO A 121 7.05 16.98 -7.31
CA PRO A 121 5.66 16.80 -6.94
C PRO A 121 5.25 15.32 -6.83
N GLY A 122 4.28 15.06 -5.95
CA GLY A 122 3.85 13.73 -5.49
C GLY A 122 3.26 12.83 -6.57
N THR A 123 4.13 12.19 -7.34
CA THR A 123 3.81 11.03 -8.17
C THR A 123 3.55 9.81 -7.29
N ALA A 124 2.99 8.75 -7.88
CA ALA A 124 2.85 7.47 -7.19
C ALA A 124 4.21 6.92 -6.73
N CYS A 125 4.21 6.12 -5.65
CA CYS A 125 5.37 5.32 -5.28
C CYS A 125 5.56 4.16 -6.27
N PRO A 126 6.63 3.35 -6.15
CA PRO A 126 6.88 2.20 -7.02
C PRO A 126 5.74 1.18 -7.07
N HIS A 127 4.89 1.15 -6.05
CA HIS A 127 3.71 0.30 -5.94
C HIS A 127 2.43 0.92 -6.54
N GLY A 128 2.51 2.12 -7.12
CA GLY A 128 1.36 2.79 -7.75
C GLY A 128 0.47 3.57 -6.77
N ILE A 129 0.87 3.69 -5.50
CA ILE A 129 0.08 4.33 -4.45
C ILE A 129 0.37 5.83 -4.41
N ILE A 130 -0.69 6.64 -4.39
CA ILE A 130 -0.63 8.09 -4.22
C ILE A 130 -1.16 8.45 -2.84
N VAL A 131 -0.33 9.11 -2.02
CA VAL A 131 -0.72 9.49 -0.67
C VAL A 131 -1.80 10.57 -0.71
N GLY A 132 -2.89 10.33 0.03
CA GLY A 132 -3.99 11.28 0.21
C GLY A 132 -5.00 11.36 -0.93
N ALA A 133 -4.86 10.54 -1.98
CA ALA A 133 -5.64 10.68 -3.21
C ALA A 133 -6.78 9.67 -3.40
N ASP A 134 -6.87 8.60 -2.62
CA ASP A 134 -7.68 7.45 -3.02
C ASP A 134 -8.47 6.83 -1.86
N SER A 135 -9.66 7.34 -1.59
CA SER A 135 -10.70 6.49 -1.00
C SER A 135 -11.13 5.43 -2.02
N PRO A 136 -11.75 4.31 -1.60
CA PRO A 136 -12.31 3.34 -2.53
C PRO A 136 -13.35 3.95 -3.49
N GLY A 137 -14.01 5.05 -3.07
CA GLY A 137 -14.91 5.83 -3.92
C GLY A 137 -14.16 6.53 -5.05
N ASP A 138 -13.10 7.28 -4.71
CA ASP A 138 -12.28 8.02 -5.68
C ASP A 138 -11.65 7.09 -6.73
N ARG A 139 -11.19 5.90 -6.30
CA ARG A 139 -10.66 4.87 -7.20
C ARG A 139 -11.70 4.42 -8.22
N ARG A 140 -12.93 4.13 -7.76
CA ARG A 140 -14.04 3.73 -8.64
C ARG A 140 -14.45 4.84 -9.59
N GLU A 141 -14.48 6.09 -9.15
CA GLU A 141 -14.77 7.25 -10.01
C GLU A 141 -13.74 7.43 -11.12
N ARG A 142 -12.48 7.04 -10.89
CA ARG A 142 -11.42 6.99 -11.92
C ARG A 142 -11.48 5.75 -12.81
N GLY A 143 -12.46 4.87 -12.62
CA GLY A 143 -12.59 3.60 -13.34
C GLY A 143 -11.61 2.53 -12.88
N TRP A 144 -10.99 2.68 -11.70
CA TRP A 144 -10.17 1.63 -11.12
C TRP A 144 -11.06 0.62 -10.40
N MET A 145 -10.67 -0.64 -10.48
CA MET A 145 -11.37 -1.74 -9.85
C MET A 145 -10.37 -2.76 -9.29
N LEU A 146 -10.81 -3.55 -8.32
CA LEU A 146 -10.03 -4.68 -7.86
C LEU A 146 -9.98 -5.72 -8.98
N LEU A 147 -8.86 -6.44 -9.07
CA LEU A 147 -8.72 -7.50 -10.07
C LEU A 147 -9.75 -8.63 -9.86
N SER A 148 -10.20 -8.83 -8.62
CA SER A 148 -11.28 -9.74 -8.25
C SER A 148 -12.66 -9.35 -8.79
N ASP A 149 -12.86 -8.09 -9.14
CA ASP A 149 -14.16 -7.58 -9.58
C ASP A 149 -14.33 -7.66 -11.11
N VAL A 150 -13.31 -8.11 -11.84
CA VAL A 150 -13.34 -8.24 -13.30
C VAL A 150 -14.20 -9.44 -13.69
N GLN A 151 -15.25 -9.21 -14.47
CA GLN A 151 -16.21 -10.25 -14.85
C GLN A 151 -16.02 -10.79 -16.27
N GLU A 152 -15.43 -9.97 -17.16
CA GLU A 152 -15.34 -10.27 -18.59
C GLU A 152 -13.90 -10.14 -19.09
N PRO A 153 -13.49 -10.97 -20.07
CA PRO A 153 -12.18 -10.88 -20.71
C PRO A 153 -11.86 -9.46 -21.17
N SER A 154 -10.82 -8.86 -20.60
CA SER A 154 -10.51 -7.43 -20.78
C SER A 154 -9.01 -7.18 -20.83
N GLU A 155 -8.58 -6.18 -21.58
CA GLU A 155 -7.23 -5.63 -21.50
C GLU A 155 -7.17 -4.58 -20.39
N LEU A 156 -6.22 -4.75 -19.47
CA LEU A 156 -6.11 -3.97 -18.24
C LEU A 156 -4.67 -3.49 -18.04
N VAL A 157 -4.52 -2.47 -17.21
CA VAL A 157 -3.21 -1.97 -16.76
C VAL A 157 -3.17 -2.05 -15.24
N VAL A 158 -2.08 -2.56 -14.69
CA VAL A 158 -1.85 -2.56 -13.24
C VAL A 158 -1.68 -1.12 -12.80
N VAL A 159 -2.62 -0.61 -12.00
CA VAL A 159 -2.52 0.75 -11.45
C VAL A 159 -1.67 0.76 -10.19
N SER A 160 -2.01 -0.11 -9.23
CA SER A 160 -1.32 -0.24 -7.96
C SER A 160 -1.31 -1.69 -7.49
N VAL A 161 -0.39 -2.02 -6.58
CA VAL A 161 -0.23 -3.35 -6.00
C VAL A 161 -0.09 -3.21 -4.49
N TYR A 162 -0.63 -4.19 -3.76
CA TYR A 162 -0.46 -4.29 -2.31
C TYR A 162 1.00 -4.58 -1.94
N GLU A 163 1.61 -3.68 -1.18
CA GLU A 163 3.05 -3.57 -0.98
C GLU A 163 3.62 -4.42 0.18
N ARG A 164 2.77 -5.04 0.99
CA ARG A 164 3.21 -5.68 2.25
C ARG A 164 3.57 -7.14 2.15
N ASP A 165 3.26 -7.80 1.04
CA ASP A 165 3.65 -9.18 0.80
C ASP A 165 4.79 -9.24 -0.21
N ARG A 166 6.02 -9.24 0.31
CA ARG A 166 7.21 -9.34 -0.51
C ARG A 166 7.23 -10.56 -1.43
N ARG A 167 6.68 -11.70 -1.01
CA ARG A 167 6.66 -12.91 -1.85
C ARG A 167 5.71 -12.72 -3.02
N LEU A 168 4.58 -12.07 -2.80
CA LEU A 168 3.67 -11.67 -3.86
C LEU A 168 4.35 -10.69 -4.83
N LEU A 169 5.05 -9.68 -4.33
CA LEU A 169 5.74 -8.70 -5.19
C LEU A 169 6.86 -9.34 -6.02
N GLU A 170 7.66 -10.23 -5.43
CA GLU A 170 8.68 -11.02 -6.15
C GLU A 170 8.05 -11.92 -7.21
N PHE A 171 6.92 -12.54 -6.91
CA PHE A 171 6.16 -13.34 -7.87
C PHE A 171 5.66 -12.48 -9.03
N LEU A 172 5.05 -11.32 -8.76
CA LEU A 172 4.54 -10.41 -9.78
C LEU A 172 5.66 -9.83 -10.67
N GLU A 173 6.82 -9.52 -10.10
CA GLU A 173 8.00 -9.08 -10.86
C GLU A 173 8.43 -10.14 -11.88
N ASN A 174 8.47 -11.42 -11.48
CA ASN A 174 8.83 -12.52 -12.39
C ASN A 174 7.85 -12.69 -13.56
N LEU A 175 6.63 -12.15 -13.43
CA LEU A 175 5.61 -12.14 -14.47
C LEU A 175 5.55 -10.82 -15.26
N GLY A 176 6.39 -9.85 -14.90
CA GLY A 176 6.38 -8.50 -15.48
C GLY A 176 5.15 -7.67 -15.08
N LEU A 177 4.45 -8.05 -14.02
CA LEU A 177 3.25 -7.37 -13.51
C LEU A 177 3.61 -6.36 -12.44
N ARG A 178 3.98 -5.17 -12.88
CA ARG A 178 4.24 -4.01 -12.01
C ARG A 178 3.30 -2.87 -12.35
N PRO A 179 3.15 -1.85 -11.50
CA PRO A 179 2.41 -0.64 -11.86
C PRO A 179 2.82 -0.09 -13.25
N GLY A 180 1.81 0.16 -14.09
CA GLY A 180 1.94 0.54 -15.50
C GLY A 180 2.07 -0.63 -16.49
N ALA A 181 2.17 -1.88 -16.03
CA ALA A 181 2.20 -3.05 -16.91
C ALA A 181 0.80 -3.38 -17.46
N GLY A 182 0.73 -3.63 -18.77
CA GLY A 182 -0.49 -4.11 -19.42
C GLY A 182 -0.59 -5.64 -19.39
N PHE A 183 -1.79 -6.14 -19.18
CA PHE A 183 -2.10 -7.57 -19.23
C PHE A 183 -3.52 -7.78 -19.76
N ARG A 184 -3.82 -9.00 -20.21
CA ARG A 184 -5.19 -9.38 -20.57
C ARG A 184 -5.73 -10.34 -19.53
N TRP A 185 -6.81 -9.94 -18.87
CA TRP A 185 -7.58 -10.84 -18.01
C TRP A 185 -8.42 -11.77 -18.89
N LEU A 186 -8.48 -13.06 -18.55
CA LEU A 186 -9.17 -14.08 -19.35
C LEU A 186 -10.34 -14.70 -18.59
N SER A 187 -10.11 -15.20 -17.39
CA SER A 187 -11.14 -15.86 -16.60
C SER A 187 -10.77 -15.95 -15.13
N GLN A 188 -11.74 -16.30 -14.29
CA GLN A 188 -11.53 -16.75 -12.92
C GLN A 188 -12.07 -18.17 -12.77
N ASN A 189 -11.26 -19.05 -12.18
CA ASN A 189 -11.61 -20.42 -11.88
C ASN A 189 -12.46 -20.50 -10.60
N TYR A 190 -13.09 -21.66 -10.37
CA TYR A 190 -13.95 -21.87 -9.20
C TYR A 190 -13.22 -21.71 -7.85
N ASP A 191 -11.90 -21.92 -7.84
CA ASP A 191 -11.02 -21.80 -6.68
C ASP A 191 -10.45 -20.38 -6.50
N GLU A 192 -11.04 -19.41 -7.21
CA GLU A 192 -10.68 -17.99 -7.25
C GLU A 192 -9.35 -17.68 -7.96
N THR A 193 -8.68 -18.70 -8.53
CA THR A 193 -7.49 -18.50 -9.37
C THR A 193 -7.86 -17.80 -10.67
N MET A 194 -7.24 -16.66 -10.95
CA MET A 194 -7.44 -15.82 -12.13
C MET A 194 -6.45 -16.18 -13.23
N VAL A 195 -6.93 -16.39 -14.46
CA VAL A 195 -6.09 -16.62 -15.63
C VAL A 195 -5.91 -15.31 -16.38
N LEU A 196 -4.66 -14.98 -16.66
CA LEU A 196 -4.27 -13.77 -17.37
C LEU A 196 -3.13 -14.05 -18.35
N PHE A 197 -3.00 -13.18 -19.33
CA PHE A 197 -1.97 -13.21 -20.33
C PHE A 197 -1.10 -11.97 -20.20
N THR A 198 0.21 -12.20 -20.02
CA THR A 198 1.22 -11.14 -19.85
C THR A 198 2.06 -10.99 -21.12
N GLY A 199 2.79 -9.88 -21.23
CA GLY A 199 3.63 -9.59 -22.41
C GLY A 199 2.93 -8.76 -23.50
N LEU A 200 1.83 -8.08 -23.16
CA LEU A 200 1.30 -6.99 -23.99
C LEU A 200 2.31 -5.82 -24.00
N PRO A 201 2.50 -5.13 -25.14
CA PRO A 201 3.42 -3.99 -25.20
C PRO A 201 2.98 -2.89 -24.22
N THR A 202 3.85 -2.54 -23.28
CA THR A 202 3.64 -1.41 -22.37
C THR A 202 3.69 -0.09 -23.15
N CYS A 203 2.84 0.87 -22.76
CA CYS A 203 2.80 2.21 -23.38
C CYS A 203 4.04 3.08 -23.04
N SER A 204 5.03 2.54 -22.32
CA SER A 204 6.29 3.23 -22.01
C SER A 204 7.49 2.43 -22.56
N ARG A 205 8.35 3.15 -23.30
CA ARG A 205 9.56 2.64 -23.95
C ARG A 205 10.52 1.98 -22.94
N ALA A 206 10.42 0.66 -22.75
CA ALA A 206 11.51 -0.16 -22.26
C ALA A 206 11.39 -1.56 -22.88
N ARG A 207 12.32 -1.91 -23.77
CA ARG A 207 12.40 -3.25 -24.36
C ARG A 207 13.01 -4.20 -23.34
N THR A 208 12.20 -4.97 -22.63
CA THR A 208 12.62 -6.25 -22.06
C THR A 208 12.00 -7.37 -22.89
N LYS A 209 12.83 -8.32 -23.34
CA LYS A 209 12.40 -9.51 -24.08
C LYS A 209 11.69 -10.46 -23.12
N HIS A 210 10.37 -10.34 -22.98
CA HIS A 210 9.55 -11.36 -22.34
C HIS A 210 8.59 -11.93 -23.39
N TRP A 211 8.53 -13.26 -23.44
CA TRP A 211 7.68 -13.99 -24.36
C TRP A 211 6.25 -14.01 -23.82
N PRO A 212 5.23 -13.85 -24.68
CA PRO A 212 3.84 -13.94 -24.27
C PRO A 212 3.56 -15.28 -23.59
N THR A 213 3.05 -15.26 -22.36
CA THR A 213 2.77 -16.47 -21.57
C THR A 213 1.39 -16.34 -20.91
N GLU A 214 0.56 -17.37 -21.08
CA GLU A 214 -0.70 -17.55 -20.35
C GLU A 214 -0.40 -18.07 -18.94
N LEU A 215 -0.95 -17.43 -17.91
CA LEU A 215 -0.61 -17.64 -16.51
C LEU A 215 -1.87 -17.68 -15.66
N ALA A 216 -1.93 -18.61 -14.71
CA ALA A 216 -2.96 -18.66 -13.69
C ALA A 216 -2.38 -18.12 -12.37
N LEU A 217 -2.95 -17.04 -11.83
CA LEU A 217 -2.58 -16.39 -10.57
C LEU A 217 -3.69 -16.55 -9.55
N ARG A 218 -3.37 -16.97 -8.34
CA ARG A 218 -4.26 -16.85 -7.19
C ARG A 218 -3.76 -15.68 -6.35
N LEU A 219 -4.55 -14.61 -6.25
CA LEU A 219 -4.24 -13.39 -5.52
C LEU A 219 -5.02 -13.34 -4.21
#